data_AF-A0A915AIP9-F1
#
_entry.id   AF-A0A915AIP9-F1
#
_cell.length_a   1.000
_cell.length_b   1.000
_cell.length_c   1.000
_cell.angle_alpha   90.00
_cell.angle_beta   90.00
_cell.angle_gamma   90.00
#
_symmetry.space_group_name_H-M   'P 1'
#
loop_
_entity.id
_entity.type
_entity.pdbx_description
1 polymer ?
#
loop_
_entity_poly.entity_id
_entity_poly.type
_entity_poly.pdbx_seq_one_letter_code
_entity_poly.pdbx_strand_id
1 'polypeptide(L)'
;EGDMRRGICTIGLRCILDYTDIRPPQFSTIRYCRPLMAAIRSFQSYGLPKDPATPKVKPKSPKRRWRNDPALEEKFASILRKALHESLSEAVADFDILRQSSGCTLPDWAAVKMSSVLAANGNWDDAKKILDRQYLMTGANDRFARNASVDDHQIASALQRILSGNNAYSYEIAKKFYIALIDMRFCALKDIALKVFIERLIERNMKRRFEQ
;
A
#
# COMPACT_ATOMS: atom_id res chain seq x y z
N GLU A 1 -26.77 4.53 19.24
CA GLU A 1 -26.09 3.27 18.92
C GLU A 1 -24.70 3.58 18.39
N GLY A 2 -23.67 3.10 19.09
CA GLY A 2 -22.27 3.36 18.78
C GLY A 2 -21.68 2.24 17.93
N ASP A 3 -20.96 2.59 16.87
CA ASP A 3 -20.08 1.66 16.17
C ASP A 3 -18.62 2.01 16.53
N MET A 4 -18.12 1.31 17.55
CA MET A 4 -16.77 1.41 18.07
C MET A 4 -15.84 0.54 17.21
N ARG A 5 -15.49 0.99 16.01
CA ARG A 5 -14.40 0.37 15.24
C ARG A 5 -13.05 0.78 15.81
N ARG A 6 -12.56 -0.03 16.75
CA ARG A 6 -11.22 0.09 17.32
C ARG A 6 -10.20 -0.15 16.20
N GLY A 7 -9.55 0.92 15.75
CA GLY A 7 -8.39 0.82 14.87
C GLY A 7 -7.27 0.09 15.60
N ILE A 8 -6.88 -1.08 15.10
CA ILE A 8 -5.64 -1.71 15.49
C ILE A 8 -4.52 -0.77 15.03
N CYS A 9 -3.77 -0.22 15.99
CA CYS A 9 -2.60 0.61 15.73
C CYS A 9 -1.62 -0.18 14.83
N THR A 10 -0.88 0.49 13.95
CA THR A 10 0.16 -0.12 13.10
C THR A 10 1.14 -1.00 13.88
N ILE A 11 1.37 -0.68 15.16
CA ILE A 11 2.13 -1.49 16.12
C ILE A 11 1.46 -2.85 16.38
N GLY A 12 0.14 -2.90 16.55
CA GLY A 12 -0.63 -4.12 16.75
C GLY A 12 -0.66 -5.04 15.53
N LEU A 13 -0.67 -4.47 14.31
CA LEU A 13 -0.54 -5.26 13.08
C LEU A 13 0.86 -5.91 12.98
N ARG A 14 1.91 -5.17 13.34
CA ARG A 14 3.27 -5.71 13.40
C ARG A 14 3.33 -6.89 14.37
N CYS A 15 2.73 -6.75 15.56
CA CYS A 15 2.59 -7.85 16.50
C CYS A 15 1.79 -9.04 15.96
N ILE A 16 0.68 -8.84 15.23
CA ILE A 16 -0.13 -9.94 14.65
C ILE A 16 0.63 -10.66 13.53
N LEU A 17 1.30 -9.92 12.65
CA LEU A 17 2.10 -10.47 11.56
C LEU A 17 3.44 -11.05 12.06
N ASP A 18 3.91 -10.65 13.23
CA ASP A 18 5.04 -11.27 13.91
C ASP A 18 4.58 -12.52 14.70
N TYR A 19 3.33 -12.57 15.16
CA TYR A 19 2.74 -13.75 15.82
C TYR A 19 2.55 -14.93 14.86
N THR A 20 2.40 -14.66 13.57
CA THR A 20 2.36 -15.70 12.52
C THR A 20 3.73 -16.31 12.22
N ASP A 21 4.80 -15.74 12.78
CA ASP A 21 6.15 -16.28 12.70
C ASP A 21 6.37 -17.21 13.92
N ILE A 22 6.19 -18.51 13.74
CA ILE A 22 6.41 -19.52 14.79
C ILE A 22 7.93 -19.64 15.01
N ARG A 23 8.51 -18.71 15.75
CA ARG A 23 9.71 -18.91 16.56
C ARG A 23 9.46 -18.34 17.95
N PRO A 24 9.77 -19.07 19.03
CA PRO A 24 9.50 -18.61 20.37
C PRO A 24 10.34 -17.36 20.68
N PRO A 25 9.73 -16.21 21.03
CA PRO A 25 10.51 -15.05 21.44
C PRO A 25 11.03 -15.27 22.86
N GLN A 26 12.34 -15.12 23.03
CA GLN A 26 12.92 -14.89 24.35
C GLN A 26 12.48 -13.50 24.81
N PHE A 27 11.71 -13.47 25.89
CA PHE A 27 11.18 -12.26 26.48
C PHE A 27 12.32 -11.36 27.01
N SER A 28 12.35 -10.10 26.58
CA SER A 28 12.85 -9.01 27.41
C SER A 28 11.95 -7.77 27.29
N THR A 29 11.28 -7.52 28.41
CA THR A 29 10.64 -6.31 28.94
C THR A 29 10.72 -5.02 28.12
N ILE A 30 9.58 -4.60 27.55
CA ILE A 30 9.35 -3.24 27.04
C ILE A 30 8.82 -2.36 28.20
N ARG A 31 9.61 -1.36 28.61
CA ARG A 31 9.19 -0.29 29.52
C ARG A 31 8.37 0.75 28.75
N TYR A 32 7.17 1.03 29.22
CA TYR A 32 6.37 2.18 28.78
C TYR A 32 7.03 3.49 29.24
N CYS A 33 7.47 4.34 28.31
CA CYS A 33 7.81 5.72 28.61
C CYS A 33 6.67 6.66 28.17
N ARG A 34 5.93 7.16 29.16
CA ARG A 34 5.14 8.40 29.12
C ARG A 34 6.11 9.57 28.82
N PRO A 35 6.02 10.23 27.64
CA PRO A 35 5.73 11.68 27.69
C PRO A 35 4.95 12.21 26.48
N LEU A 36 4.24 11.39 25.69
CA LEU A 36 3.54 11.87 24.48
C LEU A 36 2.24 12.65 24.76
N MET A 37 1.69 12.57 25.98
CA MET A 37 0.42 13.22 26.33
C MET A 37 0.56 14.65 26.88
N ALA A 38 1.80 15.11 27.15
CA ALA A 38 2.04 16.49 27.59
C ALA A 38 2.10 17.49 26.42
N ALA A 39 2.43 17.03 25.20
CA ALA A 39 2.58 17.91 24.03
C ALA A 39 1.26 18.26 23.32
N ILE A 40 0.15 17.56 23.63
CA ILE A 40 -1.13 17.75 22.92
C ILE A 40 -2.05 18.76 23.65
N ARG A 41 -1.74 19.17 24.89
CA ARG A 41 -2.61 20.07 25.68
C ARG A 41 -2.21 21.55 25.70
N SER A 42 -1.11 21.98 25.07
CA SER A 42 -0.70 23.40 25.09
C SER A 42 -1.13 24.23 23.87
N PHE A 43 -1.90 23.68 22.92
CA PHE A 43 -2.25 24.37 21.67
C PHE A 43 -3.64 25.04 21.64
N GLN A 44 -4.34 25.15 22.78
CA GLN A 44 -5.71 25.70 22.84
C GLN A 44 -5.83 27.08 23.53
N SER A 45 -4.74 27.78 23.83
CA SER A 45 -4.80 29.04 24.60
C SER A 45 -4.36 30.32 23.89
N TYR A 46 -4.16 30.32 22.58
CA TYR A 46 -3.95 31.56 21.83
C TYR A 46 -5.12 31.83 20.89
N GLY A 47 -5.93 32.83 21.23
CA GLY A 47 -7.01 33.33 20.40
C GLY A 47 -6.47 33.77 19.04
N LEU A 48 -7.00 33.16 17.98
CA LEU A 48 -6.70 33.50 16.59
C LEU A 48 -7.33 34.86 16.24
N PRO A 49 -6.57 35.82 15.68
CA PRO A 49 -7.15 37.02 15.06
C PRO A 49 -8.05 36.65 13.89
N LYS A 50 -9.12 37.42 13.67
CA LYS A 50 -9.97 37.29 12.47
C LYS A 50 -9.16 37.77 11.25
N ASP A 51 -8.71 36.86 10.42
CA ASP A 51 -8.01 37.22 9.18
C ASP A 51 -8.95 37.81 8.12
N PRO A 52 -8.47 38.79 7.34
CA PRO A 52 -9.22 39.50 6.32
C PRO A 52 -9.47 38.64 5.08
N ALA A 53 -10.49 39.05 4.30
CA ALA A 53 -11.05 38.36 3.14
C ALA A 53 -10.01 37.61 2.27
N THR A 54 -10.18 36.29 2.20
CA THR A 54 -9.38 35.41 1.34
C THR A 54 -9.55 35.78 -0.14
N PRO A 55 -8.45 35.92 -0.93
CA PRO A 55 -8.54 36.11 -2.36
C PRO A 55 -9.19 34.89 -3.02
N LYS A 56 -10.18 35.12 -3.89
CA LYS A 56 -10.90 34.08 -4.64
C LYS A 56 -9.91 33.31 -5.53
N VAL A 57 -9.45 32.16 -5.06
CA VAL A 57 -8.66 31.21 -5.85
C VAL A 57 -9.56 30.69 -6.98
N LYS A 58 -9.18 30.94 -8.23
CA LYS A 58 -9.87 30.40 -9.41
C LYS A 58 -9.91 28.87 -9.31
N PRO A 59 -11.05 28.21 -9.59
CA PRO A 59 -11.13 26.76 -9.60
C PRO A 59 -10.13 26.22 -10.62
N LYS A 60 -9.14 25.44 -10.16
CA LYS A 60 -8.25 24.69 -11.04
C LYS A 60 -9.12 23.81 -11.94
N SER A 61 -8.88 23.87 -13.24
CA SER A 61 -9.57 23.03 -14.23
C SER A 61 -9.51 21.55 -13.82
N PRO A 62 -10.58 20.77 -14.06
CA PRO A 62 -10.60 19.37 -13.67
C PRO A 62 -9.49 18.64 -14.44
N LYS A 63 -8.50 18.14 -13.70
CA LYS A 63 -7.47 17.25 -14.27
C LYS A 63 -8.19 16.08 -14.94
N ARG A 64 -7.90 15.82 -16.22
CA ARG A 64 -8.38 14.61 -16.90
C ARG A 64 -8.00 13.41 -16.03
N ARG A 65 -8.98 12.60 -15.63
CA ARG A 65 -8.75 11.39 -14.86
C ARG A 65 -8.43 10.27 -15.83
N TRP A 66 -7.45 9.44 -15.50
CA TRP A 66 -7.11 8.22 -16.24
C TRP A 66 -8.31 7.29 -16.45
N ARG A 67 -9.27 7.35 -15.51
CA ARG A 67 -10.49 6.57 -15.51
C ARG A 67 -11.22 6.82 -16.84
N ASN A 68 -11.29 5.78 -17.69
CA ASN A 68 -12.01 5.71 -18.97
C ASN A 68 -11.23 6.07 -20.26
N ASP A 69 -9.89 6.01 -20.27
CA ASP A 69 -9.14 6.05 -21.53
C ASP A 69 -8.69 4.62 -21.94
N PRO A 70 -9.39 3.96 -22.87
CA PRO A 70 -9.10 2.58 -23.26
C PRO A 70 -7.69 2.42 -23.88
N ALA A 71 -7.17 3.46 -24.55
CA ALA A 71 -5.84 3.40 -25.15
C ALA A 71 -4.74 3.40 -24.07
N LEU A 72 -4.95 4.10 -22.96
CA LEU A 72 -4.03 4.08 -21.82
C LEU A 72 -4.09 2.76 -21.05
N GLU A 73 -5.29 2.17 -20.91
CA GLU A 73 -5.44 0.84 -20.30
C GLU A 73 -4.78 -0.25 -21.14
N GLU A 74 -4.92 -0.20 -22.46
CA GLU A 74 -4.26 -1.13 -23.38
C GLU A 74 -2.73 -1.01 -23.29
N LYS A 75 -2.20 0.21 -23.28
CA LYS A 75 -0.76 0.45 -23.08
C LYS A 75 -0.28 -0.11 -21.74
N PHE A 76 -1.02 0.13 -20.66
CA PHE A 76 -0.66 -0.41 -19.36
C PHE A 76 -0.73 -1.95 -19.33
N ALA A 77 -1.72 -2.56 -19.98
CA ALA A 77 -1.81 -4.00 -20.11
C ALA A 77 -0.63 -4.59 -20.90
N SER A 78 -0.17 -3.91 -21.95
CA SER A 78 1.03 -4.29 -22.70
C SER A 78 2.28 -4.26 -21.81
N ILE A 79 2.46 -3.20 -21.03
CA ILE A 79 3.57 -3.08 -20.06
C ILE A 79 3.55 -4.21 -19.04
N LEU A 80 2.37 -4.58 -18.52
CA LEU A 80 2.24 -5.68 -17.58
C LEU A 80 2.57 -7.03 -18.22
N ARG A 81 2.17 -7.26 -19.48
CA ARG A 81 2.56 -8.47 -20.23
C ARG A 81 4.07 -8.54 -20.40
N LYS A 82 4.70 -7.42 -20.77
CA LYS A 82 6.15 -7.30 -20.89
C LYS A 82 6.88 -7.61 -19.57
N ALA A 83 6.36 -7.10 -18.44
CA ALA A 83 6.89 -7.38 -17.11
C ALA A 83 6.77 -8.85 -16.67
N LEU A 84 5.81 -9.60 -17.24
CA LEU A 84 5.56 -11.00 -16.91
C LEU A 84 6.33 -11.98 -17.81
N HIS A 85 6.53 -11.64 -19.09
CA HIS A 85 7.01 -12.60 -20.09
C HIS A 85 8.33 -12.22 -20.77
N GLU A 86 8.70 -10.94 -20.80
CA GLU A 86 9.81 -10.46 -21.62
C GLU A 86 10.93 -9.91 -20.75
N SER A 87 10.80 -8.66 -20.30
CA SER A 87 11.86 -7.92 -19.62
C SER A 87 11.27 -7.02 -18.55
N LEU A 88 11.72 -7.23 -17.31
CA LEU A 88 11.27 -6.46 -16.16
C LEU A 88 11.77 -5.01 -16.21
N SER A 89 13.03 -4.80 -16.60
CA SER A 89 13.65 -3.47 -16.64
C SER A 89 13.03 -2.58 -17.70
N GLU A 90 12.76 -3.12 -18.88
CA GLU A 90 12.10 -2.38 -19.96
C GLU A 90 10.65 -2.04 -19.59
N ALA A 91 9.92 -2.96 -18.95
CA ALA A 91 8.56 -2.68 -18.50
C ALA A 91 8.52 -1.55 -17.45
N VAL A 92 9.52 -1.44 -16.58
CA VAL A 92 9.65 -0.31 -15.64
C VAL A 92 9.90 1.00 -16.39
N ALA A 93 10.77 0.99 -17.39
CA ALA A 93 11.03 2.16 -18.22
C ALA A 93 9.76 2.60 -18.98
N ASP A 94 9.06 1.66 -19.62
CA ASP A 94 7.81 1.90 -20.33
C ASP A 94 6.71 2.43 -19.39
N PHE A 95 6.67 1.93 -18.14
CA PHE A 95 5.76 2.44 -17.11
C PHE A 95 6.08 3.87 -16.70
N ASP A 96 7.37 4.20 -16.54
CA ASP A 96 7.80 5.56 -16.23
C ASP A 96 7.48 6.53 -17.38
N ILE A 97 7.68 6.10 -18.64
CA ILE A 97 7.30 6.85 -19.84
C ILE A 97 5.79 7.07 -19.85
N LEU A 98 5.00 6.00 -19.65
CA LEU A 98 3.55 6.08 -19.65
C LEU A 98 3.04 7.09 -18.62
N ARG A 99 3.61 7.09 -17.41
CA ARG A 99 3.29 8.02 -16.34
C ARG A 99 3.66 9.48 -16.66
N GLN A 100 4.77 9.72 -17.36
CA GLN A 100 5.20 11.07 -17.76
C GLN A 100 4.43 11.59 -18.97
N SER A 101 4.10 10.70 -19.91
CA SER A 101 3.42 11.03 -21.17
C SER A 101 1.94 11.32 -20.97
N SER A 102 1.35 10.72 -19.95
CA SER A 102 -0.04 10.93 -19.62
C SER A 102 -0.22 12.31 -19.01
N GLY A 103 -0.84 13.24 -19.74
CA GLY A 103 -1.35 14.51 -19.16
C GLY A 103 -2.43 14.32 -18.08
N CYS A 104 -2.70 13.07 -17.66
CA CYS A 104 -3.61 12.66 -16.62
C CYS A 104 -2.85 12.02 -15.46
N THR A 105 -3.39 12.13 -14.24
CA THR A 105 -2.78 11.52 -13.04
C THR A 105 -3.00 10.01 -13.05
N LEU A 106 -1.90 9.26 -12.98
CA LEU A 106 -1.93 7.79 -12.87
C LEU A 106 -2.73 7.38 -11.61
N PRO A 107 -3.68 6.44 -11.72
CA PRO A 107 -4.44 5.97 -10.58
C PRO A 107 -3.60 5.04 -9.71
N ASP A 108 -3.84 5.10 -8.40
CA ASP A 108 -3.08 4.32 -7.42
C ASP A 108 -3.11 2.80 -7.65
N TRP A 109 -4.25 2.27 -8.10
CA TRP A 109 -4.37 0.84 -8.38
C TRP A 109 -3.38 0.37 -9.46
N ALA A 110 -3.02 1.23 -10.42
CA ALA A 110 -2.04 0.89 -11.46
C ALA A 110 -0.63 0.82 -10.89
N ALA A 111 -0.27 1.76 -10.00
CA ALA A 111 1.00 1.73 -9.27
C ALA A 111 1.10 0.49 -8.37
N VAL A 112 0.04 0.16 -7.61
CA VAL A 112 -0.03 -1.06 -6.79
C VAL A 112 0.07 -2.32 -7.64
N LYS A 113 -0.61 -2.35 -8.78
CA LYS A 113 -0.58 -3.50 -9.70
C LYS A 113 0.82 -3.71 -10.29
N MET A 114 1.50 -2.66 -10.74
CA MET A 114 2.87 -2.77 -11.26
C MET A 114 3.86 -3.16 -10.15
N SER A 115 3.77 -2.51 -8.99
CA SER A 115 4.64 -2.79 -7.84
C SER A 115 4.51 -4.25 -7.37
N SER A 116 3.31 -4.82 -7.35
CA SER A 116 3.12 -6.24 -7.02
C SER A 116 3.69 -7.21 -8.04
N VAL A 117 3.76 -6.86 -9.34
CA VAL A 117 4.49 -7.68 -10.34
C VAL A 117 5.98 -7.68 -10.02
N LEU A 118 6.57 -6.50 -9.78
CA LEU A 118 8.00 -6.37 -9.46
C LEU A 118 8.35 -7.14 -8.18
N ALA A 119 7.52 -7.01 -7.14
CA ALA A 119 7.70 -7.72 -5.88
C ALA A 119 7.60 -9.25 -6.05
N ALA A 120 6.66 -9.74 -6.87
CA ALA A 120 6.54 -11.18 -7.16
C ALA A 120 7.76 -11.75 -7.89
N ASN A 121 8.42 -10.93 -8.72
CA ASN A 121 9.68 -11.27 -9.40
C ASN A 121 10.93 -11.04 -8.53
N GLY A 122 10.77 -10.78 -7.22
CA GLY A 122 11.89 -10.59 -6.29
C GLY A 122 12.54 -9.21 -6.32
N ASN A 123 12.06 -8.27 -7.15
CA ASN A 123 12.60 -6.92 -7.24
C ASN A 123 11.83 -5.94 -6.34
N TRP A 124 12.01 -6.09 -5.03
CA TRP A 124 11.33 -5.28 -4.02
C TRP A 124 11.74 -3.79 -4.08
N ASP A 125 13.00 -3.48 -4.36
CA ASP A 125 13.48 -2.10 -4.32
C ASP A 125 12.82 -1.25 -5.41
N ASP A 126 12.72 -1.78 -6.63
CA ASP A 126 12.01 -1.08 -7.70
C ASP A 126 10.49 -1.07 -7.47
N ALA A 127 9.93 -2.15 -6.90
CA ALA A 127 8.54 -2.17 -6.46
C ALA A 127 8.23 -1.02 -5.49
N LYS A 128 9.10 -0.80 -4.49
CA LYS A 128 8.94 0.25 -3.50
C LYS A 128 9.13 1.65 -4.11
N LYS A 129 10.10 1.83 -5.03
CA LYS A 129 10.29 3.11 -5.75
C LYS A 129 9.03 3.55 -6.49
N ILE A 130 8.30 2.62 -7.12
CA ILE A 130 7.03 2.93 -7.79
C ILE A 130 6.02 3.49 -6.78
N LEU A 131 5.86 2.84 -5.62
CA LEU A 131 4.93 3.27 -4.57
C LEU A 131 5.34 4.62 -3.97
N ASP A 132 6.63 4.80 -3.64
CA ASP A 132 7.17 6.05 -3.11
C ASP A 132 6.91 7.22 -4.07
N ARG A 133 7.18 7.05 -5.36
CA ARG A 133 6.94 8.09 -6.36
C ARG A 133 5.45 8.43 -6.48
N GLN A 134 4.57 7.42 -6.50
CA GLN A 134 3.13 7.64 -6.57
C GLN A 134 2.60 8.36 -5.32
N TYR A 135 3.11 8.00 -4.15
CA TYR A 135 2.80 8.65 -2.88
C TYR A 135 3.20 10.13 -2.90
N LEU A 136 4.42 10.45 -3.35
CA LEU A 136 4.92 11.82 -3.46
C LEU A 136 4.12 12.66 -4.49
N MET A 137 3.75 12.07 -5.62
CA MET A 137 3.04 12.77 -6.70
C MET A 137 1.59 13.14 -6.35
N THR A 138 0.89 12.28 -5.61
CA THR A 138 -0.53 12.46 -5.28
C THR A 138 -0.76 13.21 -3.97
N GLY A 139 0.31 13.48 -3.21
CA GLY A 139 0.28 14.28 -1.98
C GLY A 139 -0.19 13.49 -0.76
N ALA A 140 0.59 13.56 0.32
CA ALA A 140 0.25 12.97 1.62
C ALA A 140 -1.03 13.57 2.26
N ASN A 141 -1.36 14.82 1.92
CA ASN A 141 -2.44 15.60 2.53
C ASN A 141 -3.83 15.36 1.91
N ASP A 142 -3.91 14.89 0.66
CA ASP A 142 -5.19 14.55 0.02
C ASP A 142 -5.70 13.14 0.41
N ARG A 143 -4.86 12.34 1.09
CA ARG A 143 -5.16 10.99 1.59
C ARG A 143 -5.54 10.99 3.07
N PHE A 144 -6.56 11.75 3.45
CA PHE A 144 -7.31 11.46 4.68
C PHE A 144 -8.22 10.25 4.46
N ALA A 145 -8.42 9.48 5.53
CA ALA A 145 -8.94 8.10 5.63
C ALA A 145 -10.26 7.73 4.91
N ARG A 146 -10.86 8.60 4.09
CA ARG A 146 -12.12 8.36 3.37
C ARG A 146 -11.98 8.02 1.88
N ASN A 147 -10.78 8.13 1.28
CA ASN A 147 -10.55 7.84 -0.15
C ASN A 147 -9.39 6.87 -0.37
N ALA A 148 -9.34 5.73 0.33
CA ALA A 148 -8.49 4.63 -0.10
C ALA A 148 -8.91 4.25 -1.53
N SER A 149 -8.11 4.61 -2.52
CA SER A 149 -8.49 4.47 -3.94
C SER A 149 -8.24 3.07 -4.50
N VAL A 150 -7.71 2.17 -3.68
CA VAL A 150 -7.40 0.79 -4.04
C VAL A 150 -8.41 -0.12 -3.36
N ASP A 151 -9.14 -0.87 -4.16
CA ASP A 151 -10.22 -1.72 -3.70
C ASP A 151 -9.69 -3.03 -3.08
N ASP A 152 -10.49 -3.64 -2.21
CA ASP A 152 -10.15 -4.87 -1.49
C ASP A 152 -9.74 -6.01 -2.44
N HIS A 153 -10.42 -6.14 -3.59
CA HIS A 153 -10.07 -7.14 -4.60
C HIS A 153 -8.69 -6.88 -5.21
N GLN A 154 -8.30 -5.62 -5.40
CA GLN A 154 -7.00 -5.24 -5.98
C GLN A 154 -5.87 -5.55 -5.00
N ILE A 155 -6.10 -5.30 -3.71
CA ILE A 155 -5.18 -5.68 -2.63
C ILE A 155 -5.03 -7.20 -2.56
N ALA A 156 -6.14 -7.93 -2.55
CA ALA A 156 -6.13 -9.39 -2.50
C ALA A 156 -5.39 -9.99 -3.71
N SER A 157 -5.69 -9.54 -4.93
CA SER A 157 -5.00 -10.00 -6.14
C SER A 157 -3.52 -9.65 -6.17
N ALA A 158 -3.12 -8.48 -5.64
CA ALA A 158 -1.71 -8.08 -5.53
C ALA A 158 -0.96 -8.99 -4.54
N LEU A 159 -1.54 -9.28 -3.38
CA LEU A 159 -0.98 -10.17 -2.38
C LEU A 159 -0.85 -11.60 -2.89
N GLN A 160 -1.93 -12.14 -3.47
CA GLN A 160 -1.93 -13.47 -4.07
C GLN A 160 -0.84 -13.61 -5.11
N ARG A 161 -0.65 -12.60 -5.99
CA ARG A 161 0.42 -12.62 -7.00
C ARG A 161 1.81 -12.79 -6.38
N ILE A 162 2.10 -12.08 -5.29
CA ILE A 162 3.39 -12.18 -4.60
C ILE A 162 3.53 -13.55 -3.92
N LEU A 163 2.47 -14.02 -3.25
CA LEU A 163 2.45 -15.28 -2.50
C LEU A 163 2.45 -16.55 -3.38
N SER A 164 1.98 -16.43 -4.63
CA SER A 164 2.05 -17.46 -5.66
C SER A 164 3.43 -17.53 -6.34
N GLY A 165 4.29 -16.53 -6.11
CA GLY A 165 5.65 -16.54 -6.64
C GLY A 165 6.46 -17.73 -6.10
N ASN A 166 7.34 -18.29 -6.92
CA ASN A 166 8.17 -19.45 -6.57
C ASN A 166 9.31 -19.14 -5.58
N ASN A 167 9.28 -17.97 -4.96
CA ASN A 167 10.30 -17.47 -4.06
C ASN A 167 10.05 -17.96 -2.63
N ALA A 168 11.06 -18.55 -1.98
CA ALA A 168 11.00 -18.95 -0.57
C ALA A 168 10.66 -17.79 0.37
N TYR A 169 10.97 -16.56 -0.04
CA TYR A 169 10.71 -15.31 0.67
C TYR A 169 9.41 -14.61 0.25
N SER A 170 8.58 -15.24 -0.58
CA SER A 170 7.30 -14.67 -1.06
C SER A 170 6.40 -14.17 0.07
N TYR A 171 6.34 -14.90 1.19
CA TYR A 171 5.56 -14.50 2.36
C TYR A 171 6.08 -13.20 2.99
N GLU A 172 7.41 -13.10 3.20
CA GLU A 172 8.04 -11.90 3.75
C GLU A 172 7.93 -10.69 2.81
N ILE A 173 8.06 -10.93 1.50
CA ILE A 173 7.89 -9.88 0.50
C ILE A 173 6.44 -9.38 0.50
N ALA A 174 5.45 -10.28 0.57
CA ALA A 174 4.03 -9.91 0.64
C ALA A 174 3.73 -9.11 1.91
N LYS A 175 4.30 -9.51 3.06
CA LYS A 175 4.19 -8.77 4.33
C LYS A 175 4.77 -7.37 4.21
N LYS A 176 6.01 -7.23 3.69
CA LYS A 176 6.65 -5.93 3.44
C LYS A 176 5.84 -5.05 2.49
N PHE A 177 5.32 -5.64 1.41
CA PHE A 177 4.46 -4.97 0.45
C PHE A 177 3.19 -4.43 1.11
N TYR A 178 2.48 -5.25 1.88
CA TYR A 178 1.24 -4.82 2.54
C TYR A 178 1.47 -3.71 3.56
N ILE A 179 2.54 -3.81 4.37
CA ILE A 179 2.92 -2.77 5.32
C ILE A 179 3.19 -1.46 4.59
N ALA A 180 3.92 -1.49 3.46
CA ALA A 180 4.16 -0.29 2.65
C ALA A 180 2.86 0.34 2.12
N LEU A 181 1.87 -0.47 1.72
CA LEU A 181 0.57 0.06 1.29
C LEU A 181 -0.17 0.80 2.41
N ILE A 182 -0.07 0.31 3.65
CA ILE A 182 -0.68 0.96 4.83
C ILE A 182 0.09 2.24 5.18
N ASP A 183 1.42 2.17 5.27
CA ASP A 183 2.27 3.30 5.65
C ASP A 183 2.13 4.47 4.67
N MET A 184 2.01 4.17 3.37
CA MET A 184 1.80 5.15 2.30
C MET A 184 0.32 5.45 2.03
N ARG A 185 -0.59 4.92 2.87
CA ARG A 185 -2.04 5.18 2.81
C ARG A 185 -2.69 4.83 1.46
N PHE A 186 -2.18 3.83 0.74
CA PHE A 186 -2.84 3.27 -0.43
C PHE A 186 -4.10 2.48 -0.04
N CYS A 187 -4.09 1.88 1.15
CA CYS A 187 -5.25 1.25 1.76
C CYS A 187 -5.23 1.43 3.29
N ALA A 188 -6.39 1.22 3.91
CA ALA A 188 -6.46 1.00 5.36
C ALA A 188 -6.12 -0.47 5.68
N LEU A 189 -6.06 -0.81 6.96
CA LEU A 189 -6.08 -2.22 7.37
C LEU A 189 -7.37 -2.87 6.85
N LYS A 190 -7.24 -4.01 6.16
CA LYS A 190 -8.36 -4.73 5.53
C LYS A 190 -8.35 -6.18 5.96
N ASP A 191 -9.52 -6.69 6.33
CA ASP A 191 -9.69 -8.10 6.73
C ASP A 191 -9.37 -9.05 5.58
N ILE A 192 -9.61 -8.64 4.33
CA ILE A 192 -9.28 -9.45 3.14
C ILE A 192 -7.78 -9.78 3.05
N ALA A 193 -6.92 -8.84 3.45
CA ALA A 193 -5.48 -9.07 3.43
C ALA A 193 -5.08 -10.11 4.49
N LEU A 194 -5.65 -10.01 5.70
CA LEU A 194 -5.44 -10.98 6.77
C LEU A 194 -5.91 -12.38 6.35
N LYS A 195 -7.08 -12.47 5.71
CA LYS A 195 -7.60 -13.72 5.17
C LYS A 195 -6.61 -14.37 4.19
N VAL A 196 -6.09 -13.61 3.22
CA VAL A 196 -5.10 -14.11 2.25
C VAL A 196 -3.83 -14.64 2.93
N PHE A 197 -3.31 -13.93 3.94
CA PHE A 197 -2.13 -14.38 4.69
C PHE A 197 -2.41 -15.68 5.47
N ILE A 198 -3.56 -15.79 6.12
CA ILE A 198 -3.94 -16.97 6.91
C ILE A 198 -4.17 -18.18 6.00
N GLU A 199 -4.91 -18.02 4.90
CA GLU A 199 -5.14 -19.09 3.91
C GLU A 199 -3.80 -19.66 3.42
N ARG A 200 -2.84 -18.78 3.09
CA ARG A 200 -1.52 -19.21 2.63
C ARG A 200 -0.72 -19.98 3.70
N LEU A 201 -0.83 -19.59 4.97
CA LEU A 201 -0.20 -20.31 6.08
C LEU A 201 -0.81 -21.69 6.27
N ILE A 202 -2.14 -21.80 6.20
CA ILE A 202 -2.86 -23.07 6.32
C ILE A 202 -2.46 -24.01 5.18
N GLU A 203 -2.47 -23.55 3.94
CA GLU A 203 -2.03 -24.33 2.77
C GLU A 203 -0.61 -24.88 2.94
N ARG A 204 0.33 -24.02 3.37
CA ARG A 204 1.73 -24.40 3.59
C ARG A 204 1.85 -25.46 4.69
N ASN A 205 1.09 -25.33 5.77
CA ASN A 205 1.11 -26.27 6.89
C ASN A 205 0.44 -27.60 6.54
N MET A 206 -0.65 -27.58 5.76
CA MET A 206 -1.29 -28.79 5.25
C MET A 206 -0.36 -29.56 4.33
N LYS A 207 0.26 -28.88 3.35
CA LYS A 207 1.20 -29.51 2.41
C LYS A 207 2.35 -30.23 3.14
N ARG A 208 2.92 -29.60 4.17
CA ARG A 208 3.98 -30.20 5.01
C ARG A 208 3.55 -31.46 5.76
N ARG A 209 2.28 -31.59 6.11
CA ARG A 209 1.76 -32.77 6.83
C ARG A 209 1.50 -33.97 5.92
N PHE A 210 1.28 -33.75 4.63
CA PHE A 210 1.08 -34.81 3.64
C PHE A 210 2.39 -35.30 2.99
N GLU A 211 3.47 -34.53 3.14
CA GLU A 211 4.82 -34.88 2.65
C GLU A 211 5.70 -35.57 3.73
N GLN A 212 5.16 -35.79 4.93
CA GLN A 212 5.76 -36.58 6.02
C GLN A 212 5.08 -37.95 6.11
#